data_AF-A0A935M4D7-F1
#
_entry.id   AF-A0A935M4D7-F1
#
_cell.length_a   1.000
_cell.length_b   1.000
_cell.length_c   1.000
_cell.angle_alpha   90.00
_cell.angle_beta   90.00
_cell.angle_gamma   90.00
#
_symmetry.space_group_name_H-M   'P 1'
#
loop_
_entity.id
_entity.type
_entity.pdbx_description
1 polymer ?
#
loop_
_entity_poly.entity_id
_entity_poly.type
_entity_poly.pdbx_seq_one_letter_code
_entity_poly.pdbx_strand_id
1 'polypeptide(L)'
;MKNLIFDLNKLAERFLQIQNYESKKFEQDINLLEKINEKGLLKQYEKNLKSFKDETDKTTFDQNFFYYKYIAEVKKHAFLFSNNSRIKDKNFCNPENMNEYLIAFFLVNFFIKNYDFLHESQFYDKPVDTSVLETVCNFFENTTLRKNEFVLIYYYTLKIIMDLNDVESFGRLKELMNKNFKQFSHVEKFNIHLAMVNFCNIKMMKGSPDFIRELFAIYKKMVENGFYSSDKDGYINSSMYANIVSTAGNLREFGWAEKFLLKFQNKLHVSEKELYFSLANATLNIKKRNFNEALGNLSRCKVQTRLLKLP
;
A
#
# COMPACT_ATOMS: atom_id res chain seq x y z
N MET A 1 -16.38 31.95 -28.17
CA MET A 1 -15.94 30.53 -28.07
C MET A 1 -14.81 30.31 -27.07
N LYS A 2 -13.68 31.04 -27.10
CA LYS A 2 -12.59 30.87 -26.11
C LYS A 2 -13.04 31.02 -24.64
N ASN A 3 -13.85 32.03 -24.34
CA ASN A 3 -14.37 32.24 -22.97
C ASN A 3 -15.32 31.12 -22.53
N LEU A 4 -16.15 30.61 -23.44
CA LEU A 4 -17.08 29.52 -23.15
C LEU A 4 -16.35 28.20 -22.83
N ILE A 5 -15.29 27.86 -23.59
CA ILE A 5 -14.47 26.67 -23.33
C ILE A 5 -13.72 26.80 -22.00
N PHE A 6 -13.21 28.01 -21.71
CA PHE A 6 -12.54 28.29 -20.44
C PHE A 6 -13.49 28.17 -19.24
N ASP A 7 -14.70 28.73 -19.34
CA ASP A 7 -15.71 28.64 -18.28
C ASP A 7 -16.21 27.20 -18.11
N LEU A 8 -16.39 26.45 -19.21
CA LEU A 8 -16.73 25.04 -19.17
C LEU A 8 -15.64 24.20 -18.47
N ASN A 9 -14.37 24.46 -18.76
CA ASN A 9 -13.26 23.77 -18.09
C ASN A 9 -13.26 24.03 -16.58
N LYS A 10 -13.48 25.28 -16.14
CA LYS A 10 -13.60 25.59 -14.71
C LYS A 10 -14.75 24.84 -14.04
N LEU A 11 -15.89 24.74 -14.71
CA LEU A 11 -17.04 23.98 -14.19
C LEU A 11 -16.73 22.48 -14.14
N ALA A 12 -16.03 21.93 -15.13
CA ALA A 12 -15.60 20.54 -15.15
C ALA A 12 -14.62 20.25 -14.00
N GLU A 13 -13.61 21.10 -13.79
CA GLU A 13 -12.67 20.99 -12.66
C GLU A 13 -13.39 21.03 -11.31
N ARG A 14 -14.32 21.99 -11.14
CA ARG A 14 -15.12 22.09 -9.91
C ARG A 14 -16.01 20.87 -9.70
N PHE A 15 -16.62 20.36 -10.77
CA PHE A 15 -17.41 19.13 -10.70
C PHE A 15 -16.56 17.95 -10.22
N LEU A 16 -15.35 17.77 -10.76
CA LEU A 16 -14.42 16.73 -10.32
C LEU A 16 -14.01 16.90 -8.85
N GLN A 17 -13.80 18.13 -8.39
CA GLN A 17 -13.51 18.43 -6.98
C GLN A 17 -14.66 18.02 -6.06
N ILE A 18 -15.90 18.39 -6.41
CA ILE A 18 -17.10 18.05 -5.63
C ILE A 18 -17.29 16.53 -5.62
N GLN A 19 -17.20 15.87 -6.79
CA GLN A 19 -17.34 14.42 -6.90
C GLN A 19 -16.30 13.67 -6.03
N ASN A 20 -15.06 14.14 -6.01
CA ASN A 20 -14.01 13.57 -5.17
C ASN A 20 -14.23 13.86 -3.67
N TYR A 21 -14.77 15.03 -3.32
CA TYR A 21 -15.11 15.33 -1.93
C TYR A 21 -16.28 14.47 -1.45
N GLU A 22 -17.30 14.27 -2.28
CA GLU A 22 -18.46 13.42 -2.00
C GLU A 22 -18.09 11.95 -1.79
N SER A 23 -16.98 11.47 -2.36
CA SER A 23 -16.47 10.12 -2.09
C SER A 23 -15.66 9.99 -0.79
N LYS A 24 -15.21 11.11 -0.20
CA LYS A 24 -14.34 11.15 0.98
C LYS A 24 -15.13 11.39 2.27
N LYS A 25 -15.69 10.31 2.82
CA LYS A 25 -16.53 10.38 4.02
C LYS A 25 -15.87 11.08 5.23
N PHE A 26 -14.65 10.70 5.60
CA PHE A 26 -13.98 11.31 6.76
C PHE A 26 -13.75 12.81 6.59
N GLU A 27 -13.44 13.27 5.37
CA GLU A 27 -13.29 14.70 5.10
C GLU A 27 -14.62 15.44 5.26
N GLN A 28 -15.73 14.83 4.85
CA GLN A 28 -17.07 15.39 5.06
C GLN A 28 -17.41 15.50 6.54
N ASP A 29 -17.12 14.47 7.32
CA ASP A 29 -17.39 14.45 8.76
C ASP A 29 -16.55 15.51 9.50
N ILE A 30 -15.28 15.69 9.13
CA ILE A 30 -14.41 16.74 9.69
C ILE A 30 -14.99 18.13 9.40
N ASN A 31 -15.38 18.39 8.15
CA ASN A 31 -15.99 19.67 7.76
C ASN A 31 -17.33 19.92 8.48
N LEU A 32 -18.15 18.87 8.64
CA LEU A 32 -19.41 18.96 9.37
C LEU A 32 -19.17 19.29 10.85
N LEU A 33 -18.19 18.65 11.50
CA LEU A 33 -17.81 18.95 12.88
C LEU A 33 -17.38 20.41 13.05
N GLU A 34 -16.59 20.94 12.11
CA GLU A 34 -16.20 22.36 12.12
C GLU A 34 -17.42 23.28 12.08
N LYS A 35 -18.35 23.04 11.14
CA LYS A 35 -19.54 23.88 10.99
C LYS A 35 -20.54 23.76 12.13
N ILE A 36 -20.68 22.59 12.74
CA ILE A 36 -21.51 22.41 13.94
C ILE A 36 -20.90 23.17 15.13
N ASN A 37 -19.58 23.13 15.29
CA ASN A 37 -18.87 23.84 16.35
C ASN A 37 -18.98 25.36 16.19
N GLU A 38 -18.78 25.88 14.97
CA GLU A 38 -18.97 27.32 14.65
C GLU A 38 -20.39 27.81 15.01
N LYS A 39 -21.40 26.96 14.84
CA LYS A 39 -22.80 27.27 15.16
C LYS A 39 -23.16 27.04 16.64
N GLY A 40 -22.23 26.56 17.47
CA GLY A 40 -22.46 26.30 18.90
C GLY A 40 -23.44 25.14 19.19
N LEU A 41 -23.63 24.21 18.24
CA LEU A 41 -24.61 23.12 18.34
C LEU A 41 -24.07 21.92 19.15
N LEU A 42 -23.92 22.08 20.47
CA LEU A 42 -23.18 21.16 21.35
C LEU A 42 -23.61 19.68 21.25
N LYS A 43 -24.90 19.39 21.42
CA LYS A 43 -25.41 18.00 21.40
C LYS A 43 -25.13 17.31 20.07
N GLN A 44 -25.26 18.06 18.97
CA GLN A 44 -25.01 17.54 17.63
C GLN A 44 -23.50 17.33 17.42
N TYR A 45 -22.66 18.19 17.99
CA TYR A 45 -21.21 18.03 17.94
C TYR A 45 -20.75 16.76 18.65
N GLU A 46 -21.17 16.55 19.90
CA GLU A 46 -20.83 15.35 20.69
C GLU A 46 -21.24 14.07 19.97
N LYS A 47 -22.47 14.05 19.42
CA LYS A 47 -22.98 12.91 18.66
C LYS A 47 -22.12 12.61 17.42
N ASN A 48 -21.82 13.61 16.60
CA ASN A 48 -21.04 13.41 15.39
C ASN A 48 -19.58 13.08 15.69
N LEU A 49 -19.00 13.66 16.75
CA LEU A 49 -17.62 13.34 17.15
C LEU A 49 -17.52 11.90 17.63
N LYS A 50 -18.50 11.41 18.39
CA LYS A 50 -18.56 10.00 18.78
C LYS A 50 -18.68 9.10 17.55
N SER A 51 -19.56 9.44 16.62
CA SER A 51 -19.71 8.69 15.36
C SER A 51 -18.40 8.64 14.56
N PHE A 52 -17.71 9.78 14.42
CA PHE A 52 -16.43 9.88 13.73
C PHE A 52 -15.35 9.00 14.36
N LYS A 53 -15.27 8.97 15.70
CA LYS A 53 -14.35 8.10 16.44
C LYS A 53 -14.68 6.63 16.23
N ASP A 54 -15.93 6.24 16.45
CA ASP A 54 -16.40 4.86 16.30
C ASP A 54 -16.16 4.34 14.87
N GLU A 55 -16.29 5.22 13.87
CA GLU A 55 -16.03 4.89 12.49
C GLU A 55 -14.53 4.74 12.21
N THR A 56 -13.71 5.66 12.70
CA THR A 56 -12.23 5.57 12.59
C THR A 56 -11.68 4.29 13.24
N ASP A 57 -12.24 3.84 14.35
CA ASP A 57 -11.80 2.60 15.01
C ASP A 57 -12.20 1.33 14.26
N LYS A 58 -13.21 1.40 13.38
CA LYS A 58 -13.71 0.26 12.60
C LYS A 58 -13.14 0.20 11.19
N THR A 59 -12.54 1.29 10.70
CA THR A 59 -11.96 1.28 9.36
C THR A 59 -10.72 0.41 9.29
N THR A 60 -10.48 -0.11 8.10
CA THR A 60 -9.22 -0.78 7.81
C THR A 60 -8.08 0.23 7.89
N PHE A 61 -6.96 -0.20 8.45
CA PHE A 61 -5.72 0.54 8.50
C PHE A 61 -5.25 0.92 7.10
N ASP A 62 -5.06 2.22 6.89
CA ASP A 62 -4.35 2.83 5.78
C ASP A 62 -3.38 3.91 6.30
N GLN A 63 -2.67 4.59 5.40
CA GLN A 63 -1.69 5.63 5.76
C GLN A 63 -2.31 6.82 6.52
N ASN A 64 -3.62 7.04 6.42
CA ASN A 64 -4.34 8.13 7.10
C ASN A 64 -5.06 7.68 8.37
N PHE A 65 -5.02 6.39 8.72
CA PHE A 65 -5.69 5.85 9.91
C PHE A 65 -5.33 6.63 11.19
N PHE A 66 -4.03 6.83 11.43
CA PHE A 66 -3.56 7.59 12.59
C PHE A 66 -3.84 9.10 12.46
N TYR A 67 -3.89 9.63 11.24
CA TYR A 67 -4.31 11.01 11.01
C TYR A 67 -5.75 11.24 11.45
N TYR A 68 -6.68 10.36 11.07
CA TYR A 68 -8.08 10.50 11.49
C TYR A 68 -8.26 10.36 13.00
N LYS A 69 -7.51 9.46 13.64
CA LYS A 69 -7.48 9.36 15.12
C LYS A 69 -6.94 10.62 15.78
N TYR A 70 -5.85 11.17 15.26
CA TYR A 70 -5.30 12.44 15.70
C TYR A 70 -6.32 13.58 15.56
N ILE A 71 -6.96 13.72 14.40
CA ILE A 71 -7.99 14.73 14.16
C ILE A 71 -9.15 14.58 15.13
N ALA A 72 -9.60 13.35 15.42
CA ALA A 72 -10.66 13.11 16.38
C ALA A 72 -10.31 13.66 17.77
N GLU A 73 -9.06 13.46 18.24
CA GLU A 73 -8.61 14.01 19.52
C GLU A 73 -8.43 15.54 19.48
N VAL A 74 -7.94 16.10 18.37
CA VAL A 74 -7.82 17.56 18.18
C VAL A 74 -9.18 18.23 18.27
N LYS A 75 -10.17 17.69 17.55
CA LYS A 75 -11.56 18.18 17.55
C LYS A 75 -12.16 18.08 18.95
N LYS A 76 -11.99 16.93 19.63
CA LYS A 76 -12.40 16.75 21.03
C LYS A 76 -11.81 17.83 21.95
N HIS A 77 -10.50 18.03 21.89
CA HIS A 77 -9.80 19.01 22.72
C HIS A 77 -10.29 20.45 22.45
N ALA A 78 -10.40 20.83 21.18
CA ALA A 78 -10.89 22.16 20.79
C ALA A 78 -12.32 22.42 21.30
N PHE A 79 -13.21 21.43 21.22
CA PHE A 79 -14.58 21.53 21.71
C PHE A 79 -14.67 21.67 23.24
N LEU A 80 -13.84 20.93 23.98
CA LEU A 80 -13.75 21.07 25.44
C LEU A 80 -13.27 22.47 25.82
N PHE A 81 -12.21 22.95 25.16
CA PHE A 81 -11.62 24.25 25.45
C PHE A 81 -12.61 25.40 25.18
N SER A 82 -13.33 25.37 24.06
CA SER A 82 -14.32 26.40 23.73
C SER A 82 -15.56 26.37 24.62
N ASN A 83 -15.86 25.22 25.25
CA ASN A 83 -17.06 25.01 26.07
C ASN A 83 -16.73 24.72 27.55
N ASN A 84 -15.55 25.11 28.02
CA ASN A 84 -15.00 24.75 29.33
C ASN A 84 -15.88 25.20 30.52
N SER A 85 -16.71 26.24 30.35
CA SER A 85 -17.69 26.67 31.35
C SER A 85 -18.95 25.80 31.44
N ARG A 86 -19.20 24.96 30.41
CA ARG A 86 -20.41 24.14 30.24
C ARG A 86 -20.16 22.64 30.44
N ILE A 87 -18.91 22.19 30.36
CA ILE A 87 -18.53 20.78 30.48
C ILE A 87 -17.79 20.57 31.81
N LYS A 88 -18.42 19.84 32.74
CA LYS A 88 -17.91 19.63 34.11
C LYS A 88 -16.86 18.52 34.25
N ASP A 89 -16.61 17.74 33.19
CA ASP A 89 -15.78 16.55 33.28
C ASP A 89 -14.30 16.84 32.96
N LYS A 90 -13.48 16.94 34.01
CA LYS A 90 -12.04 17.22 33.92
C LYS A 90 -11.21 16.02 33.43
N ASN A 91 -11.77 14.81 33.35
CA ASN A 91 -11.08 13.60 32.90
C ASN A 91 -11.23 13.34 31.40
N PHE A 92 -11.84 14.26 30.65
CA PHE A 92 -12.23 14.02 29.26
C PHE A 92 -11.09 14.18 28.24
N CYS A 93 -9.91 14.70 28.61
CA CYS A 93 -8.79 14.90 27.70
C CYS A 93 -7.54 14.14 28.19
N ASN A 94 -7.08 13.15 27.41
CA ASN A 94 -5.73 12.61 27.55
C ASN A 94 -4.87 13.13 26.38
N PRO A 95 -4.04 14.17 26.58
CA PRO A 95 -3.16 14.73 25.55
C PRO A 95 -2.18 13.71 24.97
N GLU A 96 -1.85 12.67 25.74
CA GLU A 96 -0.90 11.63 25.35
C GLU A 96 -1.35 10.91 24.08
N ASN A 97 -2.64 10.58 23.97
CA ASN A 97 -3.20 9.92 22.79
C ASN A 97 -3.06 10.77 21.51
N MET A 98 -3.21 12.09 21.61
CA MET A 98 -3.11 12.99 20.45
C MET A 98 -1.68 12.99 19.89
N ASN A 99 -0.69 13.17 20.75
CA ASN A 99 0.71 13.18 20.34
C ASN A 99 1.16 11.81 19.82
N GLU A 100 0.73 10.72 20.46
CA GLU A 100 1.02 9.37 19.98
C GLU A 100 0.47 9.12 18.57
N TYR A 101 -0.78 9.51 18.29
CA TYR A 101 -1.34 9.37 16.94
C TYR A 101 -0.64 10.26 15.90
N LEU A 102 -0.26 11.49 16.27
CA LEU A 102 0.49 12.37 15.38
C LEU A 102 1.86 11.78 15.02
N ILE A 103 2.59 11.29 16.02
CA ILE A 103 3.90 10.67 15.81
C ILE A 103 3.74 9.36 15.02
N ALA A 104 2.74 8.54 15.31
CA ALA A 104 2.46 7.31 14.56
C ALA A 104 2.14 7.60 13.09
N PHE A 105 1.32 8.62 12.81
CA PHE A 105 1.04 9.08 11.46
C PHE A 105 2.31 9.53 10.73
N PHE A 106 3.14 10.34 11.41
CA PHE A 106 4.43 10.78 10.88
C PHE A 106 5.32 9.58 10.54
N LEU A 107 5.51 8.64 11.47
CA LEU A 107 6.41 7.49 11.29
C LEU A 107 5.95 6.58 10.15
N VAL A 108 4.67 6.26 10.06
CA VAL A 108 4.12 5.43 8.97
C VAL A 108 4.42 6.06 7.61
N ASN A 109 4.14 7.35 7.46
CA ASN A 109 4.38 8.08 6.20
C ASN A 109 5.88 8.27 5.94
N PHE A 110 6.66 8.55 6.97
CA PHE A 110 8.10 8.72 6.86
C PHE A 110 8.78 7.42 6.40
N PHE A 111 8.43 6.29 7.02
CA PHE A 111 9.00 4.99 6.65
C PHE A 111 8.62 4.55 5.24
N ILE A 112 7.35 4.68 4.84
CA ILE A 112 6.94 4.26 3.49
C ILE A 112 7.56 5.16 2.41
N LYS A 113 7.68 6.47 2.64
CA LYS A 113 8.33 7.37 1.67
C LYS A 113 9.82 7.10 1.54
N ASN A 114 10.50 6.82 2.64
CA ASN A 114 11.91 6.42 2.58
C ASN A 114 12.09 5.04 1.95
N TYR A 115 11.15 4.10 2.13
CA TYR A 115 11.14 2.85 1.37
C TYR A 115 11.08 3.14 -0.14
N ASP A 116 10.14 3.99 -0.58
CA ASP A 116 9.99 4.36 -2.00
C ASP A 116 11.28 4.98 -2.56
N PHE A 117 11.89 5.92 -1.82
CA PHE A 117 13.14 6.57 -2.24
C PHE A 117 14.33 5.62 -2.30
N LEU A 118 14.48 4.73 -1.31
CA LEU A 118 15.55 3.72 -1.31
C LEU A 118 15.37 2.70 -2.44
N HIS A 119 14.12 2.35 -2.74
CA HIS A 119 13.80 1.49 -3.86
C HIS A 119 14.21 2.16 -5.17
N GLU A 120 13.74 3.38 -5.44
CA GLU A 120 14.15 4.14 -6.64
C GLU A 120 15.67 4.32 -6.74
N SER A 121 16.33 4.64 -5.63
CA SER A 121 17.79 4.77 -5.53
C SER A 121 18.52 3.52 -6.03
N GLN A 122 18.09 2.33 -5.62
CA GLN A 122 18.67 1.06 -6.06
C GLN A 122 18.46 0.79 -7.56
N PHE A 123 17.35 1.25 -8.14
CA PHE A 123 17.08 1.10 -9.58
C PHE A 123 17.86 2.09 -10.45
N TYR A 124 18.08 3.31 -9.96
CA TYR A 124 18.72 4.39 -10.73
C TYR A 124 20.19 4.66 -10.38
N ASP A 125 20.78 3.88 -9.47
CA ASP A 125 22.14 4.04 -8.97
C ASP A 125 22.43 5.48 -8.46
N LYS A 126 21.44 6.05 -7.76
CA LYS A 126 21.52 7.41 -7.19
C LYS A 126 21.60 7.30 -5.68
N PRO A 127 22.74 7.65 -5.04
CA PRO A 127 22.83 7.59 -3.59
C PRO A 127 21.86 8.58 -2.93
N VAL A 128 21.22 8.15 -1.85
CA VAL A 128 20.31 8.96 -1.03
C VAL A 128 20.97 9.20 0.32
N ASP A 129 20.91 10.43 0.82
CA ASP A 129 21.36 10.77 2.18
C ASP A 129 20.40 10.14 3.21
N THR A 130 20.91 9.21 4.01
CA THR A 130 20.13 8.49 5.03
C THR A 130 20.26 9.07 6.43
N SER A 131 20.94 10.21 6.62
CA SER A 131 21.19 10.78 7.96
C SER A 131 19.91 11.07 8.76
N VAL A 132 18.90 11.67 8.11
CA VAL A 132 17.59 11.93 8.72
C VAL A 132 16.84 10.62 8.97
N LEU A 133 16.95 9.66 8.05
CA LEU A 133 16.33 8.34 8.17
C LEU A 133 16.85 7.59 9.41
N GLU A 134 18.17 7.55 9.59
CA GLU A 134 18.83 6.93 10.73
C GLU A 134 18.41 7.60 12.05
N THR A 135 18.33 8.93 12.06
CA THR A 135 17.87 9.70 13.23
C THR A 135 16.44 9.31 13.62
N VAL A 136 15.53 9.22 12.65
CA VAL A 136 14.12 8.85 12.91
C VAL A 136 13.97 7.38 13.30
N CYS A 137 14.77 6.47 12.72
CA CYS A 137 14.82 5.07 13.16
C CYS A 137 15.26 4.96 14.62
N ASN A 138 16.33 5.66 15.00
CA ASN A 138 16.81 5.70 16.39
C ASN A 138 15.76 6.29 17.34
N PHE A 139 15.05 7.34 16.93
CA PHE A 139 13.93 7.88 17.68
C PHE A 139 12.84 6.82 17.88
N PHE A 140 12.39 6.15 16.81
CA PHE A 140 11.35 5.13 16.88
C PHE A 140 11.70 3.98 17.83
N GLU A 141 12.94 3.48 17.76
CA GLU A 141 13.42 2.37 18.60
C GLU A 141 13.33 2.68 20.11
N ASN A 142 13.41 3.96 20.49
CA ASN A 142 13.35 4.44 21.87
C ASN A 142 11.95 4.90 22.31
N THR A 143 10.93 4.80 21.45
CA THR A 143 9.56 5.24 21.76
C THR A 143 8.64 4.09 22.17
N THR A 144 7.56 4.40 22.90
CA THR A 144 6.49 3.42 23.23
C THR A 144 5.77 2.90 21.99
N LEU A 145 5.81 3.65 20.88
CA LEU A 145 5.20 3.28 19.60
C LEU A 145 5.79 2.03 18.97
N ARG A 146 6.96 1.55 19.42
CA ARG A 146 7.49 0.24 19.04
C ARG A 146 6.55 -0.92 19.42
N LYS A 147 5.65 -0.71 20.39
CA LYS A 147 4.60 -1.68 20.77
C LYS A 147 3.39 -1.64 19.82
N ASN A 148 3.27 -0.62 18.99
CA ASN A 148 2.19 -0.51 18.01
C ASN A 148 2.55 -1.33 16.76
N GLU A 149 1.83 -2.43 16.56
CA GLU A 149 2.12 -3.38 15.48
C GLU A 149 1.97 -2.77 14.08
N PHE A 150 1.08 -1.77 13.89
CA PHE A 150 0.94 -1.12 12.60
C PHE A 150 2.18 -0.29 12.28
N VAL A 151 2.64 0.56 13.20
CA VAL A 151 3.87 1.35 12.98
C VAL A 151 5.08 0.43 12.78
N LEU A 152 5.15 -0.66 13.57
CA LEU A 152 6.22 -1.63 13.50
C LEU A 152 6.28 -2.38 12.15
N ILE A 153 5.14 -2.64 11.50
CA ILE A 153 5.07 -3.20 10.15
C ILE A 153 5.74 -2.27 9.13
N TYR A 154 5.48 -0.96 9.18
CA TYR A 154 6.13 0.00 8.26
C TYR A 154 7.63 0.13 8.54
N TYR A 155 8.01 0.12 9.81
CA TYR A 155 9.42 0.10 10.19
C TYR A 155 10.15 -1.13 9.64
N TYR A 156 9.56 -2.33 9.77
CA TYR A 156 10.18 -3.53 9.21
C TYR A 156 10.16 -3.54 7.67
N THR A 157 9.15 -2.94 7.04
CA THR A 157 9.11 -2.74 5.59
C THR A 157 10.28 -1.88 5.11
N LEU A 158 10.64 -0.84 5.87
CA LEU A 158 11.84 -0.04 5.62
C LEU A 158 13.14 -0.81 5.91
N LYS A 159 13.23 -1.52 7.06
CA LYS A 159 14.43 -2.28 7.45
C LYS A 159 14.88 -3.27 6.37
N ILE A 160 13.95 -4.01 5.76
CA ILE A 160 14.29 -5.03 4.75
C ILE A 160 14.92 -4.44 3.48
N ILE A 161 14.67 -3.16 3.16
CA ILE A 161 15.33 -2.50 2.03
C ILE A 161 16.66 -1.84 2.42
N MET A 162 16.78 -1.40 3.68
CA MET A 162 18.02 -0.83 4.23
C MET A 162 19.11 -1.89 4.38
N ASP A 163 18.75 -3.09 4.86
CA ASP A 163 19.68 -4.21 4.99
C ASP A 163 19.09 -5.49 4.42
N LEU A 164 19.55 -5.84 3.22
CA LEU A 164 19.16 -7.08 2.54
C LEU A 164 19.67 -8.32 3.27
N ASN A 165 20.60 -8.23 4.21
CA ASN A 165 21.06 -9.36 5.01
C ASN A 165 20.19 -9.62 6.24
N ASP A 166 19.33 -8.69 6.61
CA ASP A 166 18.43 -8.80 7.76
C ASP A 166 17.19 -9.67 7.46
N VAL A 167 17.42 -10.99 7.43
CA VAL A 167 16.36 -11.99 7.24
C VAL A 167 15.41 -12.04 8.45
N GLU A 168 15.86 -11.62 9.63
CA GLU A 168 15.02 -11.60 10.84
C GLU A 168 13.91 -10.55 10.70
N SER A 169 14.24 -9.32 10.27
CA SER A 169 13.25 -8.28 9.99
C SER A 169 12.23 -8.70 8.95
N PHE A 170 12.63 -9.44 7.91
CA PHE A 170 11.71 -10.02 6.94
C PHE A 170 10.75 -11.05 7.59
N GLY A 171 11.28 -11.93 8.44
CA GLY A 171 10.47 -12.90 9.18
C GLY A 171 9.45 -12.22 10.11
N ARG A 172 9.87 -11.18 10.83
CA ARG A 172 9.01 -10.37 11.71
C ARG A 172 7.93 -9.64 10.93
N LEU A 173 8.27 -9.03 9.80
CA LEU A 173 7.29 -8.39 8.91
C LEU A 173 6.22 -9.39 8.45
N LYS A 174 6.66 -10.57 8.01
CA LYS A 174 5.75 -11.65 7.56
C LYS A 174 4.80 -12.07 8.68
N GLU A 175 5.31 -12.27 9.89
CA GLU A 175 4.52 -12.63 11.07
C GLU A 175 3.45 -11.56 11.39
N LEU A 176 3.88 -10.30 11.52
CA LEU A 176 3.01 -9.18 11.84
C LEU A 176 1.95 -8.95 10.77
N MET A 177 2.32 -9.06 9.49
CA MET A 177 1.37 -8.94 8.37
C MET A 177 0.38 -10.09 8.31
N ASN A 178 0.77 -11.30 8.70
CA ASN A 178 -0.17 -12.43 8.79
C ASN A 178 -1.16 -12.22 9.95
N LYS A 179 -0.65 -11.81 11.12
CA LYS A 179 -1.46 -11.51 12.30
C LYS A 179 -2.49 -10.41 12.04
N ASN A 180 -2.05 -9.32 11.41
CA ASN A 180 -2.87 -8.13 11.22
C ASN A 180 -3.55 -8.08 9.84
N PHE A 181 -3.43 -9.12 9.02
CA PHE A 181 -3.84 -9.11 7.61
C PHE A 181 -5.23 -8.51 7.38
N LYS A 182 -6.25 -8.91 8.14
CA LYS A 182 -7.63 -8.44 7.93
C LYS A 182 -7.82 -6.95 8.23
N GLN A 183 -6.98 -6.37 9.09
CA GLN A 183 -7.07 -4.99 9.53
C GLN A 183 -6.55 -4.01 8.47
N PHE A 184 -5.68 -4.44 7.55
CA PHE A 184 -5.13 -3.55 6.52
C PHE A 184 -6.08 -3.33 5.34
N SER A 185 -6.03 -2.12 4.79
CA SER A 185 -6.70 -1.78 3.53
C SER A 185 -6.15 -2.61 2.37
N HIS A 186 -6.87 -2.63 1.25
CA HIS A 186 -6.44 -3.36 0.06
C HIS A 186 -5.09 -2.85 -0.47
N VAL A 187 -4.93 -1.54 -0.55
CA VAL A 187 -3.73 -0.87 -1.05
C VAL A 187 -2.52 -1.22 -0.18
N GLU A 188 -2.66 -1.16 1.15
CA GLU A 188 -1.54 -1.46 2.04
C GLU A 188 -1.17 -2.95 2.05
N LYS A 189 -2.15 -3.85 1.90
CA LYS A 189 -1.86 -5.28 1.67
C LYS A 189 -1.01 -5.45 0.43
N PHE A 190 -1.37 -4.81 -0.68
CA PHE A 190 -0.61 -4.90 -1.93
C PHE A 190 0.80 -4.33 -1.75
N ASN A 191 0.94 -3.09 -1.27
CA ASN A 191 2.22 -2.38 -1.15
C ASN A 191 3.22 -3.12 -0.25
N ILE A 192 2.78 -3.57 0.93
CA ILE A 192 3.68 -4.25 1.87
C ILE A 192 4.12 -5.63 1.34
N HIS A 193 3.21 -6.39 0.71
CA HIS A 193 3.60 -7.67 0.11
C HIS A 193 4.46 -7.47 -1.15
N LEU A 194 4.28 -6.38 -1.90
CA LEU A 194 5.16 -6.01 -3.00
C LEU A 194 6.58 -5.73 -2.48
N ALA A 195 6.73 -5.07 -1.34
CA ALA A 195 8.04 -4.88 -0.72
C ALA A 195 8.70 -6.21 -0.32
N MET A 196 7.92 -7.16 0.21
CA MET A 196 8.39 -8.51 0.50
C MET A 196 8.78 -9.30 -0.77
N VAL A 197 8.03 -9.14 -1.87
CA VAL A 197 8.37 -9.70 -3.18
C VAL A 197 9.71 -9.16 -3.66
N ASN A 198 9.91 -7.84 -3.58
CA ASN A 198 11.15 -7.19 -3.99
C ASN A 198 12.35 -7.69 -3.17
N PHE A 199 12.20 -7.82 -1.86
CA PHE A 199 13.23 -8.41 -1.00
C PHE A 199 13.61 -9.83 -1.44
N CYS A 200 12.62 -10.69 -1.67
CA CYS A 200 12.88 -12.08 -2.11
C CYS A 200 13.59 -12.12 -3.47
N ASN A 201 13.17 -11.29 -4.43
CA ASN A 201 13.81 -11.20 -5.74
C ASN A 201 15.29 -10.80 -5.62
N ILE A 202 15.59 -9.76 -4.83
CA ILE A 202 16.96 -9.30 -4.64
C ILE A 202 17.81 -10.36 -3.92
N LYS A 203 17.27 -11.05 -2.91
CA LYS A 203 17.94 -12.18 -2.25
C LYS A 203 18.30 -13.30 -3.21
N MET A 204 17.36 -13.67 -4.09
CA MET A 204 17.60 -14.69 -5.11
C MET A 204 18.69 -14.27 -6.09
N MET A 205 18.68 -13.01 -6.55
CA MET A 205 19.72 -12.46 -7.42
C MET A 205 21.10 -12.45 -6.74
N LYS A 206 21.15 -12.25 -5.43
CA LYS A 206 22.37 -12.28 -4.61
C LYS A 206 22.79 -13.69 -4.15
N GLY A 207 22.29 -14.75 -4.81
CA GLY A 207 22.75 -16.12 -4.58
C GLY A 207 22.06 -16.85 -3.43
N SER A 208 20.88 -16.41 -2.99
CA SER A 208 20.04 -17.13 -2.01
C SER A 208 18.80 -17.76 -2.70
N PRO A 209 18.96 -18.84 -3.47
CA PRO A 209 17.88 -19.41 -4.29
C PRO A 209 16.70 -19.95 -3.47
N ASP A 210 16.91 -20.31 -2.20
CA ASP A 210 15.87 -20.88 -1.33
C ASP A 210 14.69 -19.92 -1.08
N PHE A 211 14.90 -18.61 -1.24
CA PHE A 211 13.84 -17.59 -1.15
C PHE A 211 12.77 -17.74 -2.23
N ILE A 212 12.98 -18.56 -3.26
CA ILE A 212 11.96 -18.83 -4.28
C ILE A 212 10.68 -19.43 -3.70
N ARG A 213 10.78 -20.22 -2.62
CA ARG A 213 9.61 -20.78 -1.91
C ARG A 213 8.83 -19.70 -1.18
N GLU A 214 9.54 -18.76 -0.56
CA GLU A 214 8.94 -17.60 0.12
C GLU A 214 8.27 -16.66 -0.87
N LEU A 215 8.95 -16.34 -1.97
CA LEU A 215 8.40 -15.56 -3.08
C LEU A 215 7.11 -16.19 -3.62
N PHE A 216 7.11 -17.51 -3.85
CA PHE A 216 5.93 -18.22 -4.30
C PHE A 216 4.77 -18.16 -3.31
N ALA A 217 5.05 -18.33 -2.01
CA ALA A 217 4.03 -18.23 -0.97
C ALA A 217 3.39 -16.84 -0.90
N ILE A 218 4.19 -15.77 -1.05
CA ILE A 218 3.68 -14.40 -1.11
C ILE A 218 2.80 -14.20 -2.33
N TYR A 219 3.27 -14.60 -3.52
CA TYR A 219 2.47 -14.50 -4.75
C TYR A 219 1.16 -15.26 -4.66
N LYS A 220 1.19 -16.50 -4.17
CA LYS A 220 0.00 -17.31 -3.98
C LYS A 220 -1.01 -16.61 -3.05
N LYS A 221 -0.53 -16.04 -1.94
CA LYS A 221 -1.38 -15.26 -1.02
C LYS A 221 -1.99 -14.03 -1.69
N MET A 222 -1.21 -13.23 -2.44
CA MET A 222 -1.69 -12.06 -3.18
C MET A 222 -2.80 -12.43 -4.17
N VAL A 223 -2.58 -13.51 -4.92
CA VAL A 223 -3.51 -14.01 -5.95
C VAL A 223 -4.78 -14.59 -5.34
N GLU A 224 -4.67 -15.46 -4.34
CA GLU A 224 -5.80 -16.16 -3.74
C GLU A 224 -6.74 -15.23 -2.95
N ASN A 225 -6.19 -14.16 -2.37
CA ASN A 225 -6.97 -13.14 -1.67
C ASN A 225 -7.29 -11.91 -2.53
N GLY A 226 -6.90 -11.92 -3.81
CA GLY A 226 -7.27 -10.89 -4.79
C GLY A 226 -6.68 -9.50 -4.54
N PHE A 227 -5.47 -9.40 -3.96
CA PHE A 227 -4.76 -8.13 -3.74
C PHE A 227 -3.46 -8.04 -4.55
N TYR A 228 -3.50 -8.45 -5.81
CA TYR A 228 -2.37 -8.47 -6.74
C TYR A 228 -2.17 -7.14 -7.50
N SER A 229 -2.94 -6.11 -7.16
CA SER A 229 -2.88 -4.76 -7.72
C SER A 229 -3.17 -3.75 -6.62
N SER A 230 -2.80 -2.48 -6.79
CA SER A 230 -3.19 -1.41 -5.88
C SER A 230 -4.69 -1.11 -5.96
N ASP A 231 -5.29 -1.35 -7.13
CA ASP A 231 -6.72 -1.17 -7.35
C ASP A 231 -7.43 -2.52 -7.21
N LYS A 232 -8.56 -2.53 -6.49
CA LYS A 232 -9.31 -3.77 -6.21
C LYS A 232 -9.74 -4.53 -7.46
N ASP A 233 -10.07 -3.80 -8.52
CA ASP A 233 -10.44 -4.35 -9.83
C ASP A 233 -9.33 -4.19 -10.87
N GLY A 234 -8.14 -3.78 -10.42
CA GLY A 234 -6.98 -3.47 -11.25
C GLY A 234 -6.41 -4.66 -12.00
N TYR A 235 -5.54 -4.33 -12.93
CA TYR A 235 -4.75 -5.28 -13.68
C TYR A 235 -3.55 -5.76 -12.86
N ILE A 236 -3.16 -7.02 -13.05
CA ILE A 236 -1.87 -7.54 -12.61
C ILE A 236 -0.81 -6.89 -13.49
N ASN A 237 0.24 -6.36 -12.87
CA ASN A 237 1.42 -5.90 -13.61
C ASN A 237 1.98 -7.05 -14.47
N SER A 238 2.21 -6.78 -15.75
CA SER A 238 2.60 -7.79 -16.73
C SER A 238 3.88 -8.55 -16.35
N SER A 239 4.87 -7.88 -15.76
CA SER A 239 6.08 -8.51 -15.24
C SER A 239 5.78 -9.39 -14.03
N MET A 240 4.93 -8.93 -13.09
CA MET A 240 4.50 -9.74 -11.96
C MET A 240 3.78 -11.02 -12.43
N TYR A 241 2.90 -10.92 -13.43
CA TYR A 241 2.20 -12.07 -13.99
C TYR A 241 3.17 -13.12 -14.54
N ALA A 242 4.15 -12.70 -15.35
CA ALA A 242 5.19 -13.59 -15.88
C ALA A 242 6.05 -14.20 -14.76
N ASN A 243 6.41 -13.40 -13.75
CA ASN A 243 7.21 -13.83 -12.61
C ASN A 243 6.46 -14.88 -11.76
N ILE A 244 5.17 -14.72 -11.53
CA ILE A 244 4.34 -15.71 -10.82
C ILE A 244 4.42 -17.08 -11.51
N VAL A 245 4.23 -17.11 -12.85
CA VAL A 245 4.28 -18.34 -13.64
C VAL A 245 5.69 -18.94 -13.63
N SER A 246 6.71 -18.11 -13.82
CA SER A 246 8.12 -18.54 -13.79
C SER A 246 8.51 -19.15 -12.45
N THR A 247 8.17 -18.48 -11.35
CA THR A 247 8.42 -18.93 -9.97
C THR A 247 7.74 -20.25 -9.68
N ALA A 248 6.45 -20.39 -10.01
CA ALA A 248 5.72 -21.65 -9.86
C ALA A 248 6.35 -22.78 -10.71
N GLY A 249 6.71 -22.49 -11.96
CA GLY A 249 7.37 -23.43 -12.85
C GLY A 249 8.74 -23.90 -12.36
N ASN A 250 9.54 -23.01 -11.76
CA ASN A 250 10.82 -23.37 -11.15
C ASN A 250 10.65 -24.32 -9.95
N LEU A 251 9.57 -24.15 -9.18
CA LEU A 251 9.19 -25.04 -8.08
C LEU A 251 8.48 -26.32 -8.55
N ARG A 252 8.27 -26.49 -9.86
CA ARG A 252 7.51 -27.60 -10.46
C ARG A 252 6.05 -27.67 -10.02
N GLU A 253 5.50 -26.55 -9.56
CA GLU A 253 4.08 -26.36 -9.22
C GLU A 253 3.24 -26.16 -10.49
N PHE A 254 3.40 -27.08 -11.45
CA PHE A 254 2.91 -26.94 -12.81
C PHE A 254 1.40 -26.81 -12.90
N GLY A 255 0.66 -27.65 -12.16
CA GLY A 255 -0.80 -27.62 -12.17
C GLY A 255 -1.35 -26.32 -11.56
N TRP A 256 -0.66 -25.74 -10.58
CA TRP A 256 -1.03 -24.43 -10.04
C TRP A 256 -0.74 -23.32 -11.06
N ALA A 257 0.45 -23.35 -11.70
CA ALA A 257 0.85 -22.37 -12.70
C ALA A 257 -0.10 -22.32 -13.90
N GLU A 258 -0.55 -23.46 -14.42
CA GLU A 258 -1.52 -23.53 -15.53
C GLU A 258 -2.87 -22.94 -15.14
N LYS A 259 -3.37 -23.27 -13.94
CA LYS A 259 -4.63 -22.70 -13.42
C LYS A 259 -4.52 -21.19 -13.27
N PHE A 260 -3.41 -20.68 -12.72
CA PHE A 260 -3.17 -19.25 -12.60
C PHE A 260 -3.16 -18.57 -13.98
N LEU A 261 -2.36 -19.11 -14.91
CA LEU A 261 -2.17 -18.57 -16.25
C LEU A 261 -3.50 -18.44 -17.00
N LEU A 262 -4.35 -19.48 -16.96
CA LEU A 262 -5.64 -19.42 -17.63
C LEU A 262 -6.66 -18.53 -16.91
N LYS A 263 -6.69 -18.56 -15.57
CA LYS A 263 -7.66 -17.80 -14.76
C LYS A 263 -7.41 -16.29 -14.81
N PHE A 264 -6.14 -15.87 -14.82
CA PHE A 264 -5.76 -14.46 -14.68
C PHE A 264 -5.35 -13.78 -15.99
N GLN A 265 -5.43 -14.45 -17.14
CA GLN A 265 -5.13 -13.83 -18.44
C GLN A 265 -5.94 -12.55 -18.73
N ASN A 266 -7.19 -12.47 -18.24
CA ASN A 266 -8.06 -11.30 -18.42
C ASN A 266 -7.80 -10.19 -17.39
N LYS A 267 -6.86 -10.42 -16.47
CA LYS A 267 -6.35 -9.42 -15.53
C LYS A 267 -5.03 -8.81 -16.00
N LEU A 268 -4.58 -9.10 -17.22
CA LEU A 268 -3.56 -8.31 -17.91
C LEU A 268 -4.22 -7.15 -18.66
N HIS A 269 -3.53 -6.02 -18.75
CA HIS A 269 -4.02 -4.89 -19.55
C HIS A 269 -4.15 -5.31 -21.02
N VAL A 270 -5.20 -4.84 -21.71
CA VAL A 270 -5.55 -5.29 -23.08
C VAL A 270 -4.38 -5.14 -24.06
N SER A 271 -3.59 -4.08 -23.93
CA SER A 271 -2.44 -3.82 -24.81
C SER A 271 -1.26 -4.77 -24.61
N GLU A 272 -1.18 -5.46 -23.46
CA GLU A 272 -0.03 -6.31 -23.10
C GLU A 272 -0.39 -7.78 -22.95
N LYS A 273 -1.70 -8.08 -22.87
CA LYS A 273 -2.25 -9.41 -22.60
C LYS A 273 -1.67 -10.50 -23.51
N GLU A 274 -1.75 -10.32 -24.83
CA GLU A 274 -1.34 -11.36 -25.78
C GLU A 274 0.15 -11.71 -25.64
N LEU A 275 1.00 -10.68 -25.51
CA LEU A 275 2.44 -10.82 -25.36
C LEU A 275 2.79 -11.54 -24.06
N TYR A 276 2.32 -11.03 -22.91
CA TYR A 276 2.73 -11.57 -21.62
C TYR A 276 2.08 -12.92 -21.29
N PHE A 277 0.88 -13.18 -21.81
CA PHE A 277 0.29 -14.52 -21.75
C PHE A 277 1.16 -15.53 -22.52
N SER A 278 1.54 -15.19 -23.76
CA SER A 278 2.35 -16.07 -24.61
C SER A 278 3.75 -16.31 -24.04
N LEU A 279 4.41 -15.26 -23.51
CA LEU A 279 5.70 -15.37 -22.84
C LEU A 279 5.64 -16.22 -21.57
N ALA A 280 4.62 -16.03 -20.73
CA ALA A 280 4.44 -16.83 -19.53
C ALA A 280 4.15 -18.30 -19.89
N ASN A 281 3.33 -18.55 -20.91
CA ASN A 281 3.02 -19.91 -21.36
C ASN A 281 4.24 -20.61 -21.95
N ALA A 282 5.03 -19.91 -22.75
CA ALA A 282 6.30 -20.41 -23.27
C ALA A 282 7.25 -20.77 -22.12
N THR A 283 7.40 -19.88 -21.14
CA THR A 283 8.26 -20.09 -19.96
C THR A 283 7.85 -21.35 -19.21
N LEU A 284 6.55 -21.54 -18.96
CA LEU A 284 6.04 -22.72 -18.30
C LEU A 284 6.33 -24.01 -19.09
N ASN A 285 6.12 -23.99 -20.41
CA ASN A 285 6.41 -25.14 -21.28
C ASN A 285 7.91 -25.47 -21.33
N ILE A 286 8.80 -24.48 -21.33
CA ILE A 286 10.25 -24.70 -21.21
C ILE A 286 10.57 -25.44 -19.91
N LYS A 287 9.99 -25.01 -18.78
CA LYS A 287 10.20 -25.67 -17.47
C LYS A 287 9.65 -27.11 -17.44
N LYS A 288 8.61 -27.40 -18.22
CA LYS A 288 8.07 -28.75 -18.44
C LYS A 288 8.87 -29.60 -19.44
N ARG A 289 9.86 -29.02 -20.14
CA ARG A 289 10.59 -29.63 -21.27
C ARG A 289 9.72 -29.86 -22.53
N ASN A 290 8.62 -29.13 -22.66
CA ASN A 290 7.73 -29.13 -23.83
C ASN A 290 8.19 -28.09 -24.86
N PHE A 291 9.34 -28.31 -25.50
CA PHE A 291 9.99 -27.29 -26.32
C PHE A 291 9.21 -26.90 -27.58
N ASN A 292 8.49 -27.85 -28.21
CA ASN A 292 7.68 -27.56 -29.40
C ASN A 292 6.54 -26.56 -29.09
N GLU A 293 5.81 -26.80 -28.00
CA GLU A 293 4.78 -25.88 -27.52
C GLU A 293 5.37 -24.52 -27.10
N ALA A 294 6.55 -24.52 -26.47
CA ALA A 294 7.22 -23.27 -26.12
C ALA A 294 7.57 -22.44 -27.36
N LEU A 295 8.14 -23.06 -28.41
CA LEU A 295 8.46 -22.40 -29.67
C LEU A 295 7.20 -21.86 -30.37
N GLY A 296 6.12 -22.64 -30.37
CA GLY A 296 4.82 -22.21 -30.88
C GLY A 296 4.31 -20.95 -30.17
N ASN A 297 4.39 -20.90 -28.83
CA ASN A 297 4.00 -19.72 -28.06
C ASN A 297 4.91 -18.51 -28.32
N LEU A 298 6.23 -18.71 -28.40
CA LEU A 298 7.18 -17.63 -28.70
C LEU A 298 6.99 -17.05 -30.10
N SER A 299 6.61 -17.86 -31.09
CA SER A 299 6.35 -17.38 -32.46
C SER A 299 5.17 -16.40 -32.55
N ARG A 300 4.25 -16.44 -31.57
CA ARG A 300 3.11 -15.52 -31.45
C ARG A 300 3.51 -14.21 -30.75
N CYS A 301 4.63 -14.18 -30.03
CA CYS A 301 5.22 -12.98 -29.46
C CYS A 301 5.86 -12.14 -30.58
N LYS A 302 5.08 -11.52 -31.47
CA LYS A 302 5.62 -10.47 -32.34
C LYS A 302 6.03 -9.31 -31.45
N VAL A 303 7.33 -9.06 -31.33
CA VAL A 303 7.89 -7.93 -30.61
C VAL A 303 7.35 -6.65 -31.25
N GLN A 304 6.35 -6.00 -30.62
CA GLN A 304 6.15 -4.58 -30.86
C GLN A 304 7.32 -3.87 -30.19
N THR A 305 8.36 -3.64 -30.96
CA THR A 305 9.54 -2.89 -30.55
C THR A 305 9.13 -1.44 -30.28
N ARG A 306 8.50 -1.15 -29.15
CA ARG A 306 8.64 0.15 -28.50
C ARG A 306 9.94 0.09 -27.72
N LEU A 307 11.06 0.15 -28.46
CA LEU A 307 12.30 0.64 -27.88
C LEU A 307 11.95 1.97 -27.23
N LEU A 308 12.14 2.01 -25.91
CA LEU A 308 12.20 3.23 -25.13
C LEU A 308 13.06 4.23 -25.91
N LYS A 309 12.41 5.21 -26.55
CA LYS A 309 13.07 6.49 -26.78
C LYS A 309 13.25 7.08 -25.38
N LEU A 310 14.37 6.73 -24.75
CA LEU A 310 14.90 7.52 -23.65
C LEU A 310 15.16 8.93 -24.21
N PRO A 311 14.70 9.99 -23.53
CA PRO A 311 14.92 11.36 -23.96
C PRO A 311 16.40 11.73 -24.03
#